data_AF-A0A1D9IW38-F1
#
_entry.id   AF-A0A1D9IW38-F1
#
_cell.length_a   1.000
_cell.length_b   1.000
_cell.length_c   1.000
_cell.angle_alpha   90.00
_cell.angle_beta   90.00
_cell.angle_gamma   90.00
#
_symmetry.space_group_name_H-M   'P 1'
#
loop_
_entity.id
_entity.type
_entity.pdbx_description
1 polymer ?
#
loop_
_entity_poly.entity_id
_entity_poly.type
_entity_poly.pdbx_seq_one_letter_code
_entity_poly.pdbx_strand_id
1 'polypeptide(L)' 'FKIFGAIINFKKDEIPTLLSKLEIKLSAEEKDLEGKPLLKIVMRKFLPAA' A
#
# COMPACT_ATOMS: atom_id res chain seq x y z
N PHE A 1 4.46 4.51 9.64
CA PHE A 1 3.44 3.44 9.72
C PHE A 1 2.01 3.86 9.30
N LYS A 2 1.73 5.12 8.92
CA LYS A 2 0.38 5.56 8.50
C LYS A 2 -0.23 4.76 7.35
N ILE A 3 0.56 4.36 6.34
CA ILE A 3 0.08 3.56 5.20
C ILE A 3 -0.50 2.21 5.64
N PHE A 4 0.14 1.52 6.59
CA PHE A 4 -0.34 0.24 7.08
C PHE A 4 -1.65 0.39 7.87
N GLY A 5 -1.76 1.44 8.69
CA GLY A 5 -3.00 1.78 9.37
C GLY A 5 -4.12 2.16 8.39
N ALA A 6 -3.81 2.88 7.32
CA ALA A 6 -4.78 3.22 6.28
C ALA A 6 -5.31 1.97 5.57
N ILE A 7 -4.45 0.99 5.27
CA ILE A 7 -4.83 -0.28 4.64
C ILE A 7 -5.70 -1.13 5.58
N ILE A 8 -5.33 -1.27 6.86
CA ILE A 8 -6.09 -2.09 7.83
C ILE A 8 -7.46 -1.47 8.14
N ASN A 9 -7.54 -0.13 8.17
CA ASN A 9 -8.81 0.58 8.39
C ASN A 9 -9.57 0.89 7.08
N PHE A 10 -9.16 0.29 5.95
CA PHE A 10 -9.81 0.47 4.64
C PHE A 10 -10.03 1.93 4.22
N LYS A 11 -9.07 2.81 4.54
CA LYS A 11 -9.12 4.23 4.18
C LYS A 11 -8.72 4.45 2.72
N LYS A 12 -9.61 4.08 1.79
CA LYS A 12 -9.35 4.08 0.34
C LYS A 12 -8.91 5.43 -0.22
N ASP A 13 -9.36 6.54 0.36
CA ASP A 13 -8.95 7.89 -0.05
C ASP A 13 -7.50 8.25 0.38
N GLU A 14 -7.04 7.75 1.53
CA GLU A 14 -5.71 8.04 2.04
C GLU A 14 -4.63 7.15 1.42
N ILE A 15 -4.95 5.90 1.11
CA ILE A 15 -4.02 4.90 0.55
C ILE A 15 -3.25 5.43 -0.69
N PRO A 16 -3.89 5.89 -1.78
CA PRO A 16 -3.17 6.32 -2.99
C PRO A 16 -2.30 7.55 -2.76
N THR A 17 -2.73 8.46 -1.89
CA THR A 17 -1.95 9.64 -1.48
C THR A 17 -0.68 9.22 -0.74
N LEU A 18 -0.80 8.27 0.19
CA LEU A 18 0.33 7.77 0.96
C LEU A 18 1.28 6.94 0.09
N LEU A 19 0.76 6.11 -0.82
CA LEU A 19 1.58 5.36 -1.78
C LEU A 19 2.42 6.29 -2.67
N SER A 20 1.81 7.38 -3.16
CA SER A 20 2.50 8.37 -4.00
C SER A 20 3.62 9.08 -3.25
N LYS A 21 3.40 9.46 -1.98
CA LYS A 21 4.42 10.09 -1.13
C LYS A 21 5.59 9.17 -0.79
N LEU A 22 5.36 7.86 -0.81
CA LEU A 22 6.38 6.83 -0.58
C LEU A 22 7.00 6.32 -1.89
N GLU A 23 6.63 6.92 -3.02
CA GLU A 23 7.04 6.51 -4.38
C GLU A 23 6.75 5.03 -4.70
N ILE A 24 5.74 4.45 -4.03
CA ILE A 24 5.32 3.06 -4.24
C ILE A 24 4.34 3.00 -5.41
N LYS A 25 4.74 2.35 -6.49
CA LYS A 25 3.87 2.08 -7.64
C LYS A 25 3.22 0.71 -7.53
N LEU A 26 1.89 0.68 -7.63
CA LEU A 26 1.09 -0.54 -7.72
C LEU A 26 0.61 -0.75 -9.15
N SER A 27 0.68 -2.00 -9.62
CA SER A 27 0.07 -2.49 -10.86
C SER A 27 -1.46 -2.47 -10.76
N ALA A 28 -2.16 -2.60 -11.89
CA ALA A 28 -3.63 -2.59 -11.91
C ALA A 28 -4.21 -3.69 -11.01
N GLU A 29 -3.70 -4.91 -11.10
CA GLU A 29 -4.10 -6.04 -10.24
C GLU A 29 -3.82 -5.80 -8.75
N GLU A 30 -2.71 -5.11 -8.43
CA GLU A 30 -2.33 -4.83 -7.05
C GLU A 30 -3.22 -3.76 -6.40
N LYS A 31 -3.82 -2.88 -7.19
CA LYS A 31 -4.77 -1.84 -6.72
C LYS A 31 -6.14 -2.42 -6.36
N ASP A 32 -6.50 -3.55 -6.95
CA ASP A 32 -7.73 -4.30 -6.62
C ASP A 32 -7.59 -5.10 -5.31
N LEU A 33 -6.35 -5.29 -4.82
CA LEU A 33 -6.12 -5.93 -3.54
C LEU A 33 -6.52 -5.01 -2.38
N GLU A 34 -7.08 -5.59 -1.33
CA GLU A 34 -7.50 -4.86 -0.13
C GLU A 34 -7.04 -5.55 1.15
N GLY A 35 -6.90 -4.81 2.24
CA GLY A 35 -6.53 -5.38 3.54
C GLY A 35 -5.19 -6.11 3.53
N LYS A 36 -5.15 -7.35 4.06
CA LYS A 36 -3.91 -8.14 4.23
C LYS A 36 -3.12 -8.37 2.93
N PRO A 37 -3.71 -8.78 1.79
CA PRO A 37 -2.95 -8.95 0.55
C PRO A 37 -2.31 -7.65 0.04
N LEU A 38 -3.02 -6.52 0.08
CA LEU A 38 -2.46 -5.21 -0.27
C LEU A 38 -1.30 -4.83 0.66
N LEU A 39 -1.48 -5.04 1.97
CA LEU A 39 -0.46 -4.77 2.97
C LEU A 39 0.85 -5.52 2.66
N LYS A 40 0.77 -6.80 2.29
CA LYS A 40 1.94 -7.63 1.95
C LYS A 40 2.71 -7.07 0.76
N ILE A 41 2.00 -6.63 -0.29
CA ILE A 41 2.61 -6.03 -1.49
C ILE A 41 3.28 -4.70 -1.13
N VAL A 42 2.58 -3.83 -0.42
CA VAL A 42 3.10 -2.53 0.00
C VAL A 42 4.33 -2.69 0.87
N MET A 43 4.35 -3.64 1.80
CA MET A 43 5.55 -3.94 2.62
C MET A 43 6.74 -4.39 1.77
N ARG A 44 6.54 -5.26 0.78
CA ARG A 44 7.61 -5.73 -0.12
C ARG A 44 8.18 -4.63 -1.00
N LYS A 45 7.36 -3.66 -1.44
CA LYS A 45 7.83 -2.53 -2.25
C LYS A 45 8.42 -1.41 -1.40
N PHE A 46 7.93 -1.24 -0.17
CA PHE A 46 8.41 -0.22 0.76
C PHE A 46 9.77 -0.58 1.36
N LEU A 47 9.99 -1.85 1.68
CA LEU A 47 11.28 -2.35 2.15
C LEU A 47 12.05 -2.87 0.93
N PRO A 48 13.01 -2.11 0.37
CA PRO A 48 13.85 -2.64 -0.70
C PRO A 48 14.51 -3.92 -0.15
N ALA A 49 14.22 -5.05 -0.78
CA ALA A 49 14.98 -6.26 -0.52
C ALA A 49 16.43 -5.95 -0.90
N ALA A 50 17.32 -5.99 0.08
CA ALA A 50 18.76 -5.91 -0.11
C ALA A 50 19.24 -7.06 -1.01
#